data_AF-A0A960CX76-F1
#
_entry.id   AF-A0A960CX76-F1
#
_cell.length_a   1.000
_cell.length_b   1.000
_cell.length_c   1.000
_cell.angle_alpha   90.00
_cell.angle_beta   90.00
_cell.angle_gamma   90.00
#
_symmetry.space_group_name_H-M   'P 1'
#
loop_
_entity.id
_entity.type
_entity.pdbx_description
1 polymer ?
#
loop_
_entity_poly.entity_id
_entity_poly.type
_entity_poly.pdbx_seq_one_letter_code
_entity_poly.pdbx_strand_id
1 'polypeptide(L)'
;ALAHAVGLTDLEPILPAPSGATDKLTTYVPVADADALRAALAAAGAGRIGDYDHASFSTPGQGRFRPLDGATPTIGTVGEVETVDEERVEVVLPRGRRAAVLRALLAAHPYEEPAFDVVELADTGLATTGTGRVGTLASATTLDDFAASVARALPATAQGVRVAGDPDRSVRRVAVCGGAGDFLLDHMARTDADV
;
A
#
# COMPACT_ATOMS: atom_id res chain seq x y z
N ALA A 1 20.18 4.48 9.24
CA ALA A 1 21.43 4.83 9.93
C ALA A 1 22.47 3.72 9.79
N LEU A 2 22.30 2.55 10.43
CA LEU A 2 23.25 1.42 10.36
C LEU A 2 23.66 1.04 8.93
N ALA A 3 22.69 0.80 8.04
CA ALA A 3 22.96 0.42 6.65
C ALA A 3 23.85 1.43 5.92
N HIS A 4 23.58 2.73 6.07
CA HIS A 4 24.41 3.79 5.50
C HIS A 4 25.79 3.86 6.15
N ALA A 5 25.88 3.65 7.46
CA ALA A 5 27.17 3.67 8.17
C ALA A 5 28.13 2.59 7.65
N VAL A 6 27.60 1.42 7.26
CA VAL A 6 28.40 0.34 6.68
C VAL A 6 28.47 0.39 5.15
N GLY A 7 28.06 1.52 4.53
CA GLY A 7 28.27 1.81 3.12
C GLY A 7 27.27 1.20 2.15
N LEU A 8 26.09 0.77 2.62
CA LEU A 8 25.07 0.17 1.74
C LEU A 8 24.24 1.21 1.00
N THR A 9 23.95 0.89 -0.25
CA THR A 9 23.02 1.58 -1.15
C THR A 9 21.86 0.66 -1.54
N ASP A 10 20.89 1.17 -2.32
CA ASP A 10 19.72 0.43 -2.81
C ASP A 10 18.95 -0.27 -1.68
N LEU A 11 18.65 0.49 -0.62
CA LEU A 11 18.12 -0.04 0.62
C LEU A 11 16.63 -0.37 0.50
N GLU A 12 16.31 -1.60 0.85
CA GLU A 12 14.94 -2.09 1.07
C GLU A 12 14.83 -2.71 2.46
N PRO A 13 13.64 -2.67 3.10
CA PRO A 13 13.46 -3.35 4.38
C PRO A 13 13.60 -4.87 4.21
N ILE A 14 14.19 -5.53 5.21
CA ILE A 14 14.24 -7.00 5.25
C ILE A 14 12.83 -7.56 5.38
N LEU A 15 12.06 -7.03 6.34
CA LEU A 15 10.63 -7.28 6.43
C LEU A 15 9.91 -5.94 6.25
N PRO A 16 9.25 -5.71 5.11
CA PRO A 16 8.41 -4.54 4.92
C PRO A 16 7.38 -4.42 6.05
N ALA A 17 7.17 -3.22 6.55
CA ALA A 17 6.07 -2.96 7.47
C ALA A 17 4.75 -3.23 6.73
N PRO A 18 3.73 -3.77 7.40
CA PRO A 18 2.41 -3.88 6.80
C PRO A 18 1.98 -2.54 6.23
N SER A 19 1.64 -2.50 4.94
CA SER A 19 1.01 -1.31 4.40
C SER A 19 -0.39 -1.20 5.00
N GLY A 20 -0.86 0.03 5.25
CA GLY A 20 -2.20 0.22 5.81
C GLY A 20 -3.23 -0.40 4.86
N ALA A 21 -4.04 -1.35 5.35
CA ALA A 21 -5.00 -2.06 4.51
C ALA A 21 -5.93 -1.06 3.80
N THR A 22 -6.09 -1.24 2.49
CA THR A 22 -6.95 -0.40 1.65
C THR A 22 -8.05 -1.21 1.00
N ASP A 23 -9.10 -0.50 0.63
CA ASP A 23 -10.17 -1.01 -0.22
C ASP A 23 -10.29 -0.14 -1.45
N LYS A 24 -10.94 -0.68 -2.47
CA LYS A 24 -11.44 0.07 -3.61
C LYS A 24 -12.96 0.03 -3.59
N LEU A 25 -13.57 1.22 -3.64
CA LEU A 25 -15.00 1.41 -3.82
C LEU A 25 -15.27 1.71 -5.29
N THR A 26 -16.21 0.99 -5.87
CA THR A 26 -16.80 1.29 -7.19
C THR A 26 -18.27 1.61 -7.00
N THR A 27 -18.77 2.67 -7.63
CA THR A 27 -20.20 3.04 -7.62
C THR A 27 -20.61 3.62 -8.97
N TYR A 28 -21.91 3.69 -9.21
CA TYR A 28 -22.48 4.19 -10.47
C TYR A 28 -23.46 5.31 -10.17
N VAL A 29 -23.26 6.47 -10.79
CA VAL A 29 -24.01 7.70 -10.48
C VAL A 29 -24.34 8.45 -11.77
N PRO A 30 -25.51 9.09 -11.89
CA PRO A 30 -25.80 9.98 -13.01
C PRO A 30 -24.69 11.01 -13.22
N VAL A 31 -24.40 11.31 -14.49
CA VAL A 31 -23.31 12.25 -14.87
C VAL A 31 -23.44 13.60 -14.16
N ALA A 32 -24.67 14.10 -13.96
CA ALA A 32 -24.94 15.38 -13.31
C ALA A 32 -24.56 15.41 -11.82
N ASP A 33 -24.55 14.27 -11.14
CA ASP A 33 -24.32 14.15 -9.69
C ASP A 33 -22.89 13.66 -9.37
N ALA A 34 -22.13 13.25 -10.40
CA ALA A 34 -20.87 12.55 -10.24
C ALA A 34 -19.79 13.40 -9.52
N ASP A 35 -19.70 14.69 -9.82
CA ASP A 35 -18.75 15.61 -9.17
C ASP A 35 -19.06 15.81 -7.68
N ALA A 36 -20.34 16.00 -7.35
CA ALA A 36 -20.78 16.15 -5.96
C ALA A 36 -20.49 14.89 -5.16
N LEU A 37 -20.74 13.71 -5.75
CA LEU A 37 -20.43 12.43 -5.13
C LEU A 37 -18.93 12.27 -4.87
N ARG A 38 -18.07 12.54 -5.87
CA ARG A 38 -16.61 12.47 -5.70
C ARG A 38 -16.12 13.35 -4.55
N ALA A 39 -16.62 14.57 -4.47
CA ALA A 39 -16.27 15.50 -3.39
C ALA A 39 -16.69 14.96 -2.01
N ALA A 40 -17.89 14.38 -1.89
CA ALA A 40 -18.37 13.77 -0.65
C ALA A 40 -17.52 12.58 -0.21
N LEU A 41 -17.14 11.70 -1.15
CA LEU A 41 -16.27 10.55 -0.88
C LEU A 41 -14.88 11.00 -0.42
N ALA A 42 -14.31 12.02 -1.08
CA ALA A 42 -13.02 12.57 -0.72
C ALA A 42 -13.01 13.23 0.68
N ALA A 43 -14.06 14.00 1.00
CA ALA A 43 -14.25 14.59 2.33
C ALA A 43 -14.34 13.53 3.43
N ALA A 44 -14.90 12.35 3.12
CA ALA A 44 -14.96 11.20 4.03
C ALA A 44 -13.63 10.43 4.18
N GLY A 45 -12.62 10.77 3.36
CA GLY A 45 -11.27 10.21 3.42
C GLY A 45 -10.95 9.19 2.33
N ALA A 46 -11.77 9.06 1.29
CA ALA A 46 -11.40 8.34 0.07
C ALA A 46 -10.44 9.18 -0.79
N GLY A 47 -9.71 8.52 -1.70
CA GLY A 47 -8.86 9.17 -2.69
C GLY A 47 -7.60 9.83 -2.13
N ARG A 48 -7.19 9.52 -0.90
CA ARG A 48 -5.88 9.94 -0.38
C ARG A 48 -4.83 8.86 -0.63
N ILE A 49 -3.85 9.16 -1.47
CA ILE A 49 -2.78 8.23 -1.85
C ILE A 49 -1.46 9.01 -1.85
N GLY A 50 -0.56 8.69 -0.92
CA GLY A 50 0.68 9.46 -0.73
C GLY A 50 0.38 10.94 -0.50
N ASP A 51 0.99 11.80 -1.32
CA ASP A 51 0.85 13.26 -1.27
C ASP A 51 -0.34 13.80 -2.11
N TYR A 52 -1.20 12.92 -2.62
CA TYR A 52 -2.36 13.27 -3.43
C TYR A 52 -3.66 13.07 -2.63
N ASP A 53 -4.61 13.98 -2.80
CA ASP A 53 -5.98 13.85 -2.32
C ASP A 53 -6.99 13.88 -3.49
N HIS A 54 -8.26 13.58 -3.20
CA HIS A 54 -9.34 13.53 -4.19
C HIS A 54 -9.09 12.59 -5.40
N ALA A 55 -8.19 11.62 -5.27
CA ALA A 55 -7.89 10.68 -6.35
C ALA A 55 -9.08 9.75 -6.62
N SER A 56 -9.64 9.86 -7.81
CA SER A 56 -10.73 9.02 -8.32
C SER A 56 -10.56 8.80 -9.82
N PHE A 57 -11.11 7.70 -10.34
CA PHE A 57 -11.20 7.44 -11.78
C PHE A 57 -12.66 7.27 -12.18
N SER A 58 -13.04 7.81 -13.34
CA SER A 58 -14.40 7.69 -13.88
C SER A 58 -14.39 7.05 -15.27
N THR A 59 -15.37 6.19 -15.52
CA THR A 59 -15.68 5.68 -16.87
C THR A 59 -17.15 5.96 -17.19
N PRO A 60 -17.49 6.57 -18.34
CA PRO A 60 -18.88 6.73 -18.73
C PRO A 60 -19.50 5.37 -19.09
N GLY A 61 -20.79 5.19 -18.81
CA GLY A 61 -21.54 3.99 -19.11
C GLY A 61 -23.05 4.21 -19.05
N GLN A 62 -23.82 3.13 -19.18
CA GLN A 62 -25.27 3.17 -19.06
C GLN A 62 -25.73 2.24 -17.93
N GLY A 63 -26.44 2.83 -16.97
CA GLY A 63 -27.20 2.10 -15.96
C GLY A 63 -28.55 1.67 -16.53
N ARG A 64 -29.02 0.48 -16.13
CA ARG A 64 -30.38 0.00 -16.46
C ARG A 64 -31.01 -0.61 -15.23
N PHE A 65 -32.22 -0.16 -14.92
CA PHE A 65 -32.99 -0.67 -13.80
C PHE A 65 -34.49 -0.53 -14.08
N ARG A 66 -35.30 -1.24 -13.29
CA ARG A 66 -36.75 -1.11 -13.32
C ARG A 66 -37.21 -0.93 -11.88
N PRO A 67 -37.72 0.26 -11.50
CA PRO A 67 -38.29 0.46 -10.17
C PRO A 67 -39.48 -0.48 -9.97
N LEU A 68 -39.55 -1.11 -8.80
CA LEU A 68 -40.63 -2.02 -8.44
C LEU A 68 -41.69 -1.32 -7.60
N ASP A 69 -42.84 -1.98 -7.39
CA ASP A 69 -43.88 -1.49 -6.50
C ASP A 69 -43.30 -1.22 -5.10
N GLY A 70 -43.42 0.02 -4.64
CA GLY A 70 -42.88 0.48 -3.36
C GLY A 70 -41.59 1.32 -3.47
N ALA A 71 -40.96 1.39 -4.64
CA ALA A 71 -39.82 2.27 -4.87
C ALA A 71 -40.23 3.75 -5.00
N THR A 72 -39.39 4.65 -4.49
CA THR A 72 -39.45 6.10 -4.75
C THR A 72 -38.29 6.55 -5.64
N PRO A 73 -38.28 6.18 -6.94
CA PRO A 73 -37.14 6.44 -7.80
C PRO A 73 -36.97 7.93 -8.06
N THR A 74 -35.74 8.43 -7.91
CA THR A 74 -35.36 9.79 -8.35
C THR A 74 -35.44 9.92 -9.88
N ILE A 75 -35.17 8.83 -10.60
CA ILE A 75 -35.25 8.76 -12.06
C ILE A 75 -36.10 7.55 -12.44
N GLY A 76 -37.14 7.78 -13.24
CA GLY A 76 -37.91 6.74 -13.91
C GLY A 76 -39.32 6.48 -13.38
N THR A 77 -40.00 5.52 -14.01
CA THR A 77 -41.38 5.13 -13.69
C THR A 77 -41.45 3.70 -13.15
N VAL A 78 -42.23 3.49 -12.09
CA VAL A 78 -42.47 2.15 -11.53
C VAL A 78 -43.04 1.21 -12.59
N GLY A 79 -42.41 0.04 -12.72
CA GLY A 79 -42.79 -0.99 -13.71
C GLY A 79 -42.10 -0.87 -15.07
N GLU A 80 -41.47 0.27 -15.38
CA GLU A 80 -40.81 0.52 -16.67
C GLU A 80 -39.28 0.38 -16.57
N VAL A 81 -38.65 -0.11 -17.64
CA VAL A 81 -37.19 -0.21 -17.70
C VAL A 81 -36.61 1.14 -18.09
N GLU A 82 -35.75 1.66 -17.24
CA GLU A 82 -35.03 2.91 -17.46
C GLU A 82 -33.62 2.64 -17.99
N THR A 83 -33.10 3.58 -18.77
CA THR A 83 -31.70 3.63 -19.18
C THR A 83 -31.17 5.03 -18.93
N VAL A 84 -30.11 5.14 -18.14
CA VAL A 84 -29.54 6.41 -17.70
C VAL A 84 -28.06 6.45 -18.02
N ASP A 85 -27.57 7.58 -18.53
CA ASP A 85 -26.13 7.80 -18.70
C ASP A 85 -25.51 8.07 -17.32
N GLU A 86 -24.53 7.25 -16.96
CA GLU A 86 -23.90 7.24 -15.64
C GLU A 86 -22.38 7.25 -15.75
N GLU A 87 -21.73 7.69 -14.68
CA GLU A 87 -20.31 7.46 -14.45
C GLU A 87 -20.11 6.31 -13.47
N ARG A 88 -19.30 5.33 -13.88
CA ARG A 88 -18.65 4.39 -12.97
C ARG A 88 -17.50 5.13 -12.28
N VAL A 89 -17.67 5.45 -11.00
CA VAL A 89 -16.68 6.14 -10.16
C VAL A 89 -15.93 5.13 -9.30
N GLU A 90 -14.60 5.19 -9.33
CA GLU A 90 -13.70 4.30 -8.61
C GLU A 90 -12.76 5.10 -7.70
N VAL A 91 -12.73 4.77 -6.41
CA VAL A 91 -11.87 5.41 -5.41
C VAL A 91 -11.18 4.39 -4.51
N VAL A 92 -9.94 4.66 -4.12
CA VAL A 92 -9.22 3.89 -3.09
C VAL A 92 -9.39 4.56 -1.73
N LEU A 93 -9.55 3.78 -0.67
CA LEU A 93 -9.72 4.30 0.69
C LEU A 93 -8.98 3.44 1.71
N PRO A 94 -8.55 4.02 2.85
CA PRO A 94 -8.12 3.22 4.00
C PRO A 94 -9.28 2.34 4.49
N ARG A 95 -9.02 1.06 4.75
CA ARG A 95 -10.05 0.11 5.21
C ARG A 95 -10.74 0.55 6.50
N GLY A 96 -9.99 1.18 7.41
CA GLY A 96 -10.54 1.77 8.64
C GLY A 96 -11.54 2.91 8.40
N ARG A 97 -11.58 3.50 7.20
CA ARG A 97 -12.53 4.55 6.79
C ARG A 97 -13.74 4.01 6.03
N ARG A 98 -13.79 2.69 5.74
CA ARG A 98 -14.87 2.05 4.93
C ARG A 98 -16.26 2.49 5.37
N ALA A 99 -16.60 2.36 6.65
CA ALA A 99 -17.93 2.72 7.15
C ALA A 99 -18.24 4.22 6.98
N ALA A 100 -17.26 5.11 7.15
CA ALA A 100 -17.46 6.55 6.98
C ALA A 100 -17.68 6.91 5.50
N VAL A 101 -16.88 6.34 4.60
CA VAL A 101 -16.99 6.56 3.16
C VAL A 101 -18.30 6.00 2.61
N LEU A 102 -18.73 4.80 3.03
CA LEU A 102 -20.01 4.24 2.61
C LEU A 102 -21.22 5.05 3.11
N ARG A 103 -21.16 5.61 4.33
CA ARG A 103 -22.20 6.54 4.79
C ARG A 103 -22.23 7.82 3.95
N ALA A 104 -21.08 8.35 3.57
CA ALA A 104 -21.00 9.52 2.71
C ALA A 104 -21.53 9.24 1.30
N LEU A 105 -21.22 8.06 0.73
CA LEU A 105 -21.82 7.56 -0.50
C LEU A 105 -23.34 7.59 -0.41
N LEU A 106 -23.92 6.87 0.56
CA LEU A 106 -25.37 6.75 0.72
C LEU A 106 -26.06 8.10 0.94
N ALA A 107 -25.41 9.04 1.63
CA ALA A 107 -25.97 10.37 1.90
C ALA A 107 -25.89 11.32 0.70
N ALA A 108 -24.89 11.18 -0.16
CA ALA A 108 -24.65 12.06 -1.31
C ALA A 108 -25.24 11.50 -2.61
N HIS A 109 -25.56 10.22 -2.67
CA HIS A 109 -26.07 9.58 -3.88
C HIS A 109 -27.52 10.01 -4.15
N PRO A 110 -27.90 10.31 -5.41
CA PRO A 110 -29.27 10.69 -5.77
C PRO A 110 -30.28 9.55 -5.64
N TYR A 111 -29.82 8.30 -5.71
CA TYR A 111 -30.67 7.12 -5.56
C TYR A 111 -30.78 6.68 -4.10
N GLU A 112 -31.98 6.22 -3.72
CA GLU A 112 -32.26 5.64 -2.40
C GLU A 112 -31.43 4.37 -2.13
N GLU A 113 -31.31 3.51 -3.15
CA GLU A 113 -30.53 2.27 -3.09
C GLU A 113 -29.46 2.27 -4.20
N PRO A 114 -28.29 2.90 -3.97
CA PRO A 114 -27.22 2.92 -4.95
C PRO A 114 -26.53 1.56 -5.08
N ALA A 115 -26.17 1.20 -6.31
CA ALA A 115 -25.33 0.04 -6.57
C ALA A 115 -23.86 0.40 -6.36
N PHE A 116 -23.16 -0.38 -5.54
CA PHE A 116 -21.72 -0.25 -5.31
C PHE A 116 -21.07 -1.59 -4.95
N ASP A 117 -19.76 -1.69 -5.14
CA ASP A 117 -18.93 -2.78 -4.65
C ASP A 117 -17.75 -2.26 -3.84
N VAL A 118 -17.28 -3.10 -2.90
CA VAL A 118 -16.07 -2.85 -2.13
C VAL A 118 -15.15 -4.06 -2.31
N VAL A 119 -13.98 -3.82 -2.89
CA VAL A 119 -12.95 -4.82 -3.11
C VAL A 119 -11.79 -4.57 -2.15
N GLU A 120 -11.43 -5.58 -1.37
CA GLU A 120 -10.23 -5.53 -0.54
C GLU A 120 -8.98 -5.61 -1.42
N LEU A 121 -8.09 -4.63 -1.28
CA LEU A 121 -6.83 -4.63 -2.03
C LEU A 121 -5.77 -5.44 -1.28
N ALA A 122 -4.99 -6.21 -2.03
CA ALA A 122 -3.86 -6.95 -1.49
C ALA A 122 -2.74 -5.99 -1.03
N ASP A 123 -2.01 -6.39 0.00
CA ASP A 123 -0.75 -5.72 0.36
C ASP A 123 0.25 -5.94 -0.79
N THR A 124 0.82 -4.86 -1.31
CA THR A 124 1.80 -4.93 -2.40
C THR A 124 3.18 -5.36 -1.91
N GLY A 125 3.44 -5.29 -0.60
CA GLY A 125 4.76 -5.55 -0.02
C GLY A 125 5.80 -4.49 -0.37
N LEU A 126 5.41 -3.39 -1.04
CA LEU A 126 6.31 -2.32 -1.49
C LEU A 126 6.53 -1.23 -0.42
N ALA A 127 6.23 -1.52 0.85
CA ALA A 127 6.45 -0.57 1.91
C ALA A 127 7.95 -0.26 2.05
N THR A 128 8.30 1.03 2.08
CA THR A 128 9.69 1.50 2.24
C THR A 128 10.14 1.55 3.69
N THR A 129 9.20 1.34 4.62
CA THR A 129 9.44 1.21 6.05
C THR A 129 9.34 -0.25 6.46
N GLY A 130 9.94 -0.60 7.60
CA GLY A 130 10.01 -1.99 8.03
C GLY A 130 11.27 -2.28 8.84
N THR A 131 11.42 -3.57 9.16
CA THR A 131 12.49 -4.11 10.01
C THR A 131 13.74 -4.39 9.18
N GLY A 132 14.90 -4.02 9.73
CA GLY A 132 16.20 -4.24 9.10
C GLY A 132 16.34 -3.58 7.73
N ARG A 133 17.49 -3.73 7.09
CA ARG A 133 17.72 -3.29 5.71
C ARG A 133 18.57 -4.31 4.98
N VAL A 134 18.22 -4.61 3.74
CA VAL A 134 19.13 -5.26 2.80
C VAL A 134 19.52 -4.23 1.74
N GLY A 135 20.77 -4.29 1.30
CA GLY A 135 21.31 -3.37 0.32
C GLY A 135 22.57 -3.91 -0.32
N THR A 136 23.22 -3.07 -1.12
CA THR A 136 24.38 -3.45 -1.90
C THR A 136 25.59 -2.60 -1.55
N LEU A 137 26.78 -3.22 -1.53
CA LEU A 137 28.05 -2.53 -1.55
C LEU A 137 28.39 -2.08 -2.97
N ALA A 138 29.11 -0.95 -3.07
CA ALA A 138 29.54 -0.39 -4.36
C ALA A 138 30.43 -1.36 -5.16
N SER A 139 31.29 -2.12 -4.47
CA SER A 139 32.11 -3.19 -5.04
C SER A 139 32.10 -4.40 -4.12
N ALA A 140 32.19 -5.60 -4.69
CA ALA A 140 32.34 -6.82 -3.91
C ALA A 140 33.66 -6.81 -3.12
N THR A 141 33.65 -7.43 -1.95
CA THR A 141 34.80 -7.53 -1.03
C THR A 141 34.79 -8.90 -0.35
N THR A 142 35.79 -9.22 0.46
CA THR A 142 35.78 -10.45 1.27
C THR A 142 34.98 -10.24 2.56
N LEU A 143 34.55 -11.34 3.19
CA LEU A 143 33.86 -11.28 4.47
C LEU A 143 34.74 -10.63 5.56
N ASP A 144 36.04 -10.92 5.56
CA ASP A 144 37.00 -10.33 6.51
C ASP A 144 37.17 -8.82 6.32
N ASP A 145 37.37 -8.37 5.07
CA ASP A 145 37.48 -6.94 4.75
C ASP A 145 36.19 -6.18 5.08
N PHE A 146 35.04 -6.79 4.80
CA PHE A 146 33.74 -6.24 5.17
C PHE A 146 33.61 -6.10 6.69
N ALA A 147 33.94 -7.14 7.46
CA ALA A 147 33.90 -7.10 8.92
C ALA A 147 34.83 -6.04 9.51
N ALA A 148 36.04 -5.89 8.95
CA ALA A 148 36.97 -4.84 9.33
C ALA A 148 36.41 -3.44 9.03
N SER A 149 35.67 -3.29 7.92
CA SER A 149 34.95 -2.05 7.59
C SER A 149 33.85 -1.74 8.61
N VAL A 150 33.03 -2.74 8.98
CA VAL A 150 31.99 -2.61 10.02
C VAL A 150 32.61 -2.19 11.35
N ALA A 151 33.72 -2.79 11.76
CA ALA A 151 34.42 -2.46 13.01
C ALA A 151 34.95 -1.02 13.04
N ARG A 152 35.34 -0.46 11.88
CA ARG A 152 35.74 0.96 11.77
C ARG A 152 34.54 1.90 11.74
N ALA A 153 33.42 1.47 11.16
CA ALA A 153 32.23 2.30 10.95
C ALA A 153 31.34 2.44 12.21
N LEU A 154 31.39 1.46 13.12
CA LEU A 154 30.54 1.41 14.30
C LEU A 154 31.30 1.72 15.59
N PRO A 155 30.61 2.17 16.66
CA PRO A 155 31.25 2.37 17.97
C PRO A 155 31.90 1.08 18.49
N ALA A 156 33.09 1.23 19.07
CA ALA A 156 33.82 0.10 19.63
C ALA A 156 33.02 -0.59 20.76
N THR A 157 32.99 -1.92 20.71
CA THR A 157 32.40 -2.77 21.76
C THR A 157 33.50 -3.59 22.43
N ALA A 158 33.26 -4.03 23.67
CA ALA A 158 34.26 -4.80 24.43
C ALA A 158 34.70 -6.11 23.75
N GLN A 159 33.87 -6.67 22.87
CA GLN A 159 34.14 -7.92 22.16
C GLN A 159 34.48 -7.71 20.68
N GLY A 160 34.44 -6.47 20.18
CA GLY A 160 34.57 -6.17 18.76
C GLY A 160 33.45 -6.74 17.90
N VAL A 161 33.69 -6.79 16.59
CA VAL A 161 32.82 -7.45 15.61
C VAL A 161 33.16 -8.94 15.59
N ARG A 162 32.14 -9.79 15.72
CA ARG A 162 32.26 -11.24 15.59
C ARG A 162 31.74 -11.67 14.23
N VAL A 163 32.46 -12.57 13.58
CA VAL A 163 32.19 -13.00 12.21
C VAL A 163 32.09 -14.52 12.19
N ALA A 164 31.17 -15.04 11.40
CA ALA A 164 31.01 -16.47 11.16
C ALA A 164 30.90 -16.72 9.65
N GLY A 165 31.64 -17.73 9.16
CA GLY A 165 31.71 -18.04 7.74
C GLY A 165 33.16 -18.10 7.25
N ASP A 166 33.31 -18.35 5.95
CA ASP A 166 34.60 -18.31 5.27
C ASP A 166 35.07 -16.85 5.10
N PRO A 167 36.23 -16.45 5.69
CA PRO A 167 36.73 -15.08 5.61
C PRO A 167 36.97 -14.60 4.17
N ASP A 168 37.27 -15.51 3.24
CA ASP A 168 37.55 -15.19 1.84
C ASP A 168 36.28 -15.17 0.96
N ARG A 169 35.11 -15.48 1.53
CA ARG A 169 33.84 -15.45 0.80
C ARG A 169 33.57 -14.04 0.25
N SER A 170 33.21 -13.98 -1.03
CA SER A 170 32.77 -12.73 -1.67
C SER A 170 31.45 -12.23 -1.07
N VAL A 171 31.41 -10.96 -0.70
CA VAL A 171 30.27 -10.26 -0.10
C VAL A 171 29.96 -9.01 -0.94
N ARG A 172 28.70 -8.84 -1.30
CA ARG A 172 28.19 -7.63 -1.96
C ARG A 172 26.80 -7.23 -1.49
N ARG A 173 25.88 -8.19 -1.36
CA ARG A 173 24.51 -7.93 -0.90
C ARG A 173 24.44 -8.23 0.59
N VAL A 174 24.12 -7.23 1.39
CA VAL A 174 24.29 -7.30 2.86
C VAL A 174 22.97 -6.97 3.52
N ALA A 175 22.60 -7.78 4.51
CA ALA A 175 21.49 -7.55 5.40
C ALA A 175 21.98 -7.01 6.76
N VAL A 176 21.34 -5.96 7.26
CA VAL A 176 21.63 -5.38 8.58
C VAL A 176 20.36 -5.22 9.40
N CYS A 177 20.43 -5.61 10.67
CA CYS A 177 19.40 -5.35 11.66
C CYS A 177 20.04 -4.80 12.94
N GLY A 178 19.50 -3.70 13.46
CA GLY A 178 19.91 -3.20 14.77
C GLY A 178 19.26 -4.02 15.88
N GLY A 179 19.95 -4.19 17.02
CA GLY A 179 19.43 -4.98 18.14
C GLY A 179 19.55 -6.49 17.90
N ALA A 180 18.62 -7.26 18.49
CA ALA A 180 18.53 -8.69 18.26
C ALA A 180 17.80 -8.95 16.93
N GLY A 181 18.42 -9.73 16.03
CA GLY A 181 17.91 -10.02 14.68
C GLY A 181 17.77 -11.51 14.37
N ASP A 182 17.81 -12.37 15.40
CA ASP A 182 17.73 -13.83 15.27
C ASP A 182 16.45 -14.30 14.58
N PHE A 183 15.32 -13.62 14.81
CA PHE A 183 14.05 -13.90 14.14
C PHE A 183 14.07 -13.66 12.61
N LEU A 184 15.08 -12.99 12.08
CA LEU A 184 15.25 -12.75 10.64
C LEU A 184 16.06 -13.84 9.94
N LEU A 185 16.77 -14.70 10.68
CA LEU A 185 17.72 -15.66 10.11
C LEU A 185 17.05 -16.64 9.15
N ASP A 186 15.89 -17.20 9.52
CA ASP A 186 15.15 -18.10 8.64
C ASP A 186 14.71 -17.42 7.35
N HIS A 187 14.32 -16.14 7.43
CA HIS A 187 13.94 -15.35 6.26
C HIS A 187 15.15 -15.05 5.37
N MET A 188 16.26 -14.60 5.94
CA MET A 188 17.52 -14.33 5.23
C MET A 188 18.16 -15.57 4.61
N ALA A 189 17.98 -16.75 5.22
CA ALA A 189 18.43 -18.01 4.62
C ALA A 189 17.75 -18.34 3.27
N ARG A 190 16.65 -17.64 2.93
CA ARG A 190 15.90 -17.79 1.68
C ARG A 190 16.10 -16.61 0.72
N THR A 191 16.94 -15.64 1.04
CA THR A 191 17.26 -14.51 0.17
C THR A 191 18.65 -14.68 -0.46
N ASP A 192 19.01 -13.73 -1.32
CA ASP A 192 20.30 -13.62 -1.97
C ASP A 192 21.28 -12.72 -1.19
N ALA A 193 21.02 -12.47 0.10
CA ALA A 193 21.97 -11.77 0.96
C ALA A 193 23.20 -12.65 1.23
N ASP A 194 24.38 -12.07 1.05
CA ASP A 194 25.65 -12.75 1.28
C ASP A 194 25.97 -12.88 2.78
N VAL A 195 25.65 -11.83 3.56
CA VAL A 195 25.89 -11.73 5.01
C VAL A 195 24.83 -10.88 5.69
#